data_AF-A0A1F8PGN6-F1
#
_entry.id   AF-A0A1F8PGN6-F1
#
_cell.length_a   1.000
_cell.length_b   1.000
_cell.length_c   1.000
_cell.angle_alpha   90.00
_cell.angle_beta   90.00
_cell.angle_gamma   90.00
#
_symmetry.space_group_name_H-M   'P 1'
#
loop_
_entity.id
_entity.type
_entity.pdbx_description
1 polymer ?
#
loop_
_entity_poly.entity_id
_entity_poly.type
_entity_poly.pdbx_seq_one_letter_code
_entity_poly.pdbx_strand_id
1 'polypeptide(L)'
;MKRKRGGQRGNQNVRTHGFYSSDLSPAQISEFWHIITTEKVDPQFAIMRIKLRLLLQQEPVNRRVLRDAARLMARRESSRSMLSKAETDDMSRALFAALESQIPGQPEDLNK
;
A
#
# COMPACT_ATOMS: atom_id res chain seq x y z
N MET A 1 36.09 -5.97 21.60
CA MET A 1 34.93 -5.07 21.83
C MET A 1 33.65 -5.72 21.27
N LYS A 2 32.71 -6.13 22.14
CA LYS A 2 31.42 -6.73 21.72
C LYS A 2 30.54 -5.65 21.09
N ARG A 3 30.12 -5.84 19.82
CA ARG A 3 29.19 -4.93 19.13
C ARG A 3 27.87 -4.87 19.89
N LYS A 4 27.37 -3.66 20.19
CA LYS A 4 26.01 -3.44 20.72
C LYS A 4 25.00 -4.00 19.70
N ARG A 5 24.28 -5.07 20.06
CA ARG A 5 23.12 -5.56 19.31
C ARG A 5 22.02 -4.52 19.47
N GLY A 6 21.75 -3.73 18.42
CA GLY A 6 20.71 -2.70 18.50
C GLY A 6 20.59 -1.74 17.31
N GLY A 7 21.49 -1.78 16.32
CA GLY A 7 21.32 -0.97 15.11
C GLY A 7 21.77 -1.74 13.88
N GLN A 8 20.86 -2.52 13.29
CA GLN A 8 21.10 -3.11 11.97
C GLN A 8 20.96 -2.04 10.90
N ARG A 9 21.95 -1.97 10.00
CA ARG A 9 21.89 -1.18 8.76
C ARG A 9 20.80 -1.81 7.88
N GLY A 10 19.69 -1.09 7.71
CA GLY A 10 18.48 -1.62 7.04
C GLY A 10 17.41 -2.09 8.01
N ASN A 11 16.91 -1.19 8.86
CA ASN A 11 15.75 -1.45 9.71
C ASN A 11 14.51 -1.74 8.84
N GLN A 12 14.26 -3.01 8.55
CA GLN A 12 13.12 -3.46 7.75
C GLN A 12 11.78 -3.06 8.40
N ASN A 13 11.73 -2.78 9.71
CA ASN A 13 10.53 -2.30 10.38
C ASN A 13 10.10 -0.90 9.93
N VAL A 14 11.03 -0.05 9.45
CA VAL A 14 10.68 1.25 8.84
C VAL A 14 9.89 1.04 7.54
N ARG A 15 10.15 -0.06 6.82
CA ARG A 15 9.44 -0.40 5.58
C ARG A 15 8.01 -0.89 5.86
N THR A 16 7.82 -1.65 6.94
CA THR A 16 6.51 -2.16 7.35
C THR A 16 5.64 -1.11 8.06
N HIS A 17 6.26 -0.19 8.81
CA HIS A 17 5.50 0.80 9.58
C HIS A 17 4.76 1.82 8.72
N GLY A 18 5.14 2.07 7.47
CA GLY A 18 4.45 3.03 6.62
C GLY A 18 2.96 2.72 6.44
N PHE A 19 2.63 1.49 6.02
CA PHE A 19 1.24 1.07 5.72
C PHE A 19 0.41 0.80 6.97
N TYR A 20 1.00 0.18 7.99
CA TYR A 20 0.30 -0.22 9.21
C TYR A 20 0.37 0.82 10.33
N SER A 21 1.14 1.90 10.18
CA SER A 21 1.17 2.98 11.18
C SER A 21 -0.16 3.74 11.20
N SER A 22 -0.62 4.07 12.40
CA SER A 22 -1.75 4.95 12.66
C SER A 22 -1.47 6.41 12.29
N ASP A 23 -0.20 6.77 12.13
CA ASP A 23 0.22 8.16 11.99
C ASP A 23 0.33 8.58 10.52
N LEU A 24 0.00 9.85 10.27
CA LEU A 24 0.22 10.57 9.02
C LEU A 24 1.17 11.74 9.30
N SER A 25 2.16 11.94 8.42
CA SER A 25 2.99 13.15 8.46
C SER A 25 2.17 14.40 8.13
N PRO A 26 2.62 15.62 8.49
CA PRO A 26 1.88 16.84 8.15
C PRO A 26 1.57 16.99 6.65
N ALA A 27 2.48 16.58 5.77
CA ALA A 27 2.25 16.57 4.32
C ALA A 27 1.16 15.57 3.93
N GLN A 28 1.14 14.38 4.54
CA GLN A 28 0.12 13.36 4.31
C GLN A 28 -1.25 13.78 4.86
N ILE A 29 -1.29 14.52 5.97
CA ILE A 29 -2.53 15.10 6.52
C ILE A 29 -3.10 16.14 5.55
N SER A 30 -2.24 17.01 5.01
CA SER A 30 -2.66 17.99 4.00
C SER A 30 -3.20 17.31 2.74
N GLU A 31 -2.53 16.28 2.26
CA GLU A 31 -2.99 15.48 1.13
C GLU A 31 -4.33 14.78 1.45
N PHE A 32 -4.47 14.21 2.63
CA PHE A 32 -5.70 13.58 3.08
C PHE A 32 -6.88 14.56 3.04
N TRP A 33 -6.70 15.76 3.62
CA TRP A 33 -7.72 16.81 3.58
C TRP A 33 -8.07 17.22 2.17
N HIS A 34 -7.09 17.35 1.28
CA HIS A 34 -7.35 17.65 -0.13
C HIS A 34 -8.22 16.57 -0.78
N ILE A 35 -7.88 15.29 -0.61
CA ILE A 35 -8.62 14.16 -1.19
C ILE A 35 -10.07 14.14 -0.68
N ILE A 36 -10.30 14.30 0.63
CA ILE A 36 -11.67 14.19 1.18
C ILE A 36 -12.53 15.44 0.92
N THR A 37 -11.93 16.62 0.81
CA THR A 37 -12.69 17.87 0.62
C THR A 37 -12.90 18.20 -0.85
N THR A 38 -11.90 17.98 -1.68
CA THR A 38 -11.91 18.37 -3.10
C THR A 38 -12.41 17.23 -3.98
N GLU A 39 -11.83 16.03 -3.83
CA GLU A 39 -12.20 14.87 -4.63
C GLU A 39 -13.45 14.14 -4.06
N LYS A 40 -13.87 14.50 -2.83
CA LYS A 40 -15.00 13.89 -2.11
C LYS A 40 -14.88 12.37 -1.99
N VAL A 41 -13.65 11.88 -1.94
CA VAL A 41 -13.36 10.45 -1.77
C VAL A 41 -13.58 10.07 -0.32
N ASP A 42 -14.10 8.87 -0.11
CA ASP A 42 -14.29 8.32 1.23
C ASP A 42 -12.96 8.32 2.03
N PRO A 43 -12.98 8.75 3.31
CA PRO A 43 -11.76 8.89 4.12
C PRO A 43 -10.90 7.63 4.21
N GLN A 44 -11.50 6.44 4.22
CA GLN A 44 -10.73 5.19 4.29
C GLN A 44 -10.00 4.92 2.97
N PHE A 45 -10.61 5.24 1.83
CA PHE A 45 -9.94 5.19 0.53
C PHE A 45 -8.83 6.25 0.41
N ALA A 46 -9.05 7.45 0.96
CA ALA A 46 -8.04 8.50 0.98
C ALA A 46 -6.77 8.06 1.74
N ILE A 47 -6.94 7.46 2.94
CA ILE A 47 -5.81 6.92 3.73
C ILE A 47 -5.11 5.80 2.96
N MET A 48 -5.86 4.84 2.38
CA MET A 48 -5.26 3.76 1.59
C MET A 48 -4.47 4.29 0.40
N ARG A 49 -4.97 5.30 -0.33
CA ARG A 49 -4.28 5.91 -1.48
C ARG A 49 -2.93 6.50 -1.07
N ILE A 50 -2.90 7.28 0.01
CA ILE A 50 -1.67 7.89 0.54
C ILE A 50 -0.67 6.80 0.93
N LYS A 51 -1.13 5.79 1.69
CA LYS A 51 -0.28 4.69 2.18
C LYS A 51 0.27 3.84 1.03
N LEU A 52 -0.55 3.54 0.02
CA LEU A 52 -0.15 2.82 -1.18
C LEU A 52 0.89 3.60 -2.00
N ARG A 53 0.71 4.91 -2.17
CA ARG A 53 1.71 5.74 -2.87
C ARG A 53 3.06 5.70 -2.16
N LEU A 54 3.09 5.82 -0.83
CA LEU A 54 4.32 5.72 -0.06
C LEU A 54 4.99 4.36 -0.22
N LEU A 55 4.21 3.27 -0.25
CA LEU A 55 4.75 1.92 -0.48
C LEU A 55 5.34 1.75 -1.87
N LEU A 56 4.71 2.31 -2.90
CA LEU A 56 5.22 2.27 -4.27
C LEU A 56 6.51 3.09 -4.43
N GLN A 57 6.71 4.11 -3.60
CA GLN A 57 7.93 4.93 -3.57
C GLN A 57 9.08 4.29 -2.76
N GLN A 58 8.84 3.20 -2.03
CA GLN A 58 9.87 2.51 -1.27
C GLN A 58 10.63 1.50 -2.13
N GLU A 59 11.96 1.55 -2.11
CA GLU A 59 12.81 0.51 -2.70
C GLU A 59 13.45 -0.41 -1.64
N PRO A 60 13.31 -1.74 -1.76
CA PRO A 60 12.45 -2.46 -2.71
C PRO A 60 10.97 -2.42 -2.30
N VAL A 61 10.07 -2.47 -3.28
CA VAL A 61 8.62 -2.47 -3.04
C VAL A 61 8.19 -3.72 -2.27
N ASN A 62 7.40 -3.53 -1.21
CA ASN A 62 6.90 -4.63 -0.40
C ASN A 62 5.63 -5.25 -1.00
N ARG A 63 5.80 -6.22 -1.92
CA ARG A 63 4.70 -6.91 -2.61
C ARG A 63 3.69 -7.58 -1.66
N ARG A 64 4.13 -8.02 -0.47
CA ARG A 64 3.21 -8.59 0.53
C ARG A 64 2.18 -7.54 0.97
N VAL A 65 2.63 -6.32 1.22
CA VAL A 65 1.74 -5.23 1.65
C VAL A 65 0.79 -4.80 0.54
N LEU A 66 1.24 -4.81 -0.72
CA LEU A 66 0.36 -4.58 -1.87
C LEU A 66 -0.76 -5.63 -1.96
N ARG A 67 -0.43 -6.91 -1.72
CA ARG A 67 -1.42 -8.00 -1.68
C ARG A 67 -2.43 -7.82 -0.55
N ASP A 68 -1.96 -7.43 0.63
CA ASP A 68 -2.83 -7.19 1.79
C ASP A 68 -3.75 -5.99 1.54
N ALA A 69 -3.25 -4.92 0.91
CA ALA A 69 -4.05 -3.78 0.49
C ALA A 69 -5.12 -4.16 -0.55
N ALA A 70 -4.77 -4.96 -1.56
CA ALA A 70 -5.71 -5.45 -2.57
C ALA A 70 -6.84 -6.28 -1.94
N ARG A 71 -6.51 -7.16 -0.98
CA ARG A 71 -7.49 -7.94 -0.22
C ARG A 71 -8.42 -7.07 0.61
N LEU A 72 -7.86 -6.05 1.28
CA LEU A 72 -8.65 -5.14 2.10
C LEU A 72 -9.66 -4.36 1.25
N MET A 73 -9.21 -3.83 0.10
CA MET A 73 -10.07 -3.14 -0.86
C MET A 73 -11.18 -4.06 -1.39
N ALA A 74 -10.83 -5.28 -1.79
CA ALA A 74 -11.80 -6.24 -2.31
C ALA A 74 -12.86 -6.62 -1.27
N ARG A 75 -12.46 -6.90 -0.02
CA ARG A 75 -13.39 -7.21 1.09
C ARG A 75 -14.31 -6.05 1.42
N ARG A 76 -13.81 -4.82 1.29
CA ARG A 76 -14.63 -3.63 1.52
C ARG A 76 -15.69 -3.48 0.45
N GLU A 77 -15.32 -3.61 -0.82
CA GLU A 77 -16.30 -3.52 -1.90
C GLU A 77 -17.29 -4.67 -1.87
N SER A 78 -16.85 -5.91 -1.58
CA SER A 78 -17.77 -7.04 -1.41
C SER A 78 -18.81 -6.81 -0.31
N SER A 79 -18.45 -6.08 0.75
CA SER A 79 -19.38 -5.71 1.82
C SER A 79 -20.46 -4.70 1.38
N ARG A 80 -20.20 -3.96 0.29
CA ARG A 80 -21.11 -2.93 -0.26
C ARG A 80 -21.95 -3.47 -1.42
N SER A 81 -21.42 -4.38 -2.22
CA SER A 81 -22.05 -4.88 -3.45
C SER A 81 -22.55 -6.34 -3.35
N MET A 82 -22.56 -6.93 -2.14
CA MET A 82 -23.01 -8.31 -1.88
C MET A 82 -22.31 -9.36 -2.77
N LEU A 83 -21.04 -9.16 -3.07
CA LEU A 83 -20.27 -10.11 -3.88
C LEU A 83 -20.09 -11.44 -3.14
N SER A 84 -20.09 -12.52 -3.91
CA SER A 84 -19.71 -13.83 -3.41
C SER A 84 -18.23 -13.85 -3.01
N LYS A 85 -17.84 -14.88 -2.24
CA LYS A 85 -16.44 -15.09 -1.86
C LYS A 85 -15.53 -15.26 -3.08
N ALA A 86 -15.99 -15.95 -4.12
CA ALA A 86 -15.22 -16.17 -5.34
C ALA A 86 -14.96 -14.85 -6.08
N GLU A 87 -16.00 -14.03 -6.26
CA GLU A 87 -15.87 -12.70 -6.89
C GLU A 87 -14.99 -11.75 -6.07
N THR A 88 -15.04 -11.85 -4.74
CA THR A 88 -14.16 -11.09 -3.84
C THR A 88 -12.70 -11.49 -4.02
N ASP A 89 -12.42 -12.79 -4.15
CA ASP A 89 -11.06 -13.29 -4.39
C ASP A 89 -10.56 -12.90 -5.79
N ASP A 90 -11.41 -12.94 -6.81
CA ASP A 90 -11.10 -12.47 -8.17
C ASP A 90 -10.80 -10.97 -8.20
N MET A 91 -11.63 -10.15 -7.55
CA MET A 91 -11.38 -8.73 -7.42
C MET A 91 -10.06 -8.46 -6.68
N SER A 92 -9.76 -9.20 -5.61
CA SER A 92 -8.48 -9.06 -4.92
C SER A 92 -7.28 -9.39 -5.82
N ARG A 93 -7.41 -10.41 -6.69
CA ARG A 93 -6.36 -10.75 -7.67
C ARG A 93 -6.19 -9.64 -8.70
N ALA A 94 -7.28 -9.13 -9.26
CA ALA A 94 -7.25 -8.05 -10.24
C ALA A 94 -6.65 -6.75 -9.68
N LEU A 95 -7.06 -6.37 -8.46
CA LEU A 95 -6.50 -5.21 -7.76
C LEU A 95 -5.01 -5.39 -7.47
N PHE A 96 -4.58 -6.59 -7.08
CA PHE A 96 -3.16 -6.86 -6.85
C PHE A 96 -2.33 -6.72 -8.13
N ALA A 97 -2.80 -7.30 -9.24
CA ALA A 97 -2.13 -7.18 -10.54
C ALA A 97 -2.03 -5.71 -11.01
N ALA A 98 -3.10 -4.93 -10.81
CA ALA A 98 -3.12 -3.51 -11.13
C ALA A 98 -2.17 -2.67 -10.26
N LEU A 99 -1.96 -3.07 -9.00
CA LEU A 99 -0.96 -2.43 -8.13
C LEU A 99 0.47 -2.82 -8.52
N GLU A 100 0.69 -4.07 -8.94
CA GLU A 100 2.01 -4.52 -9.40
C GLU A 100 2.43 -3.81 -10.70
N SER A 101 1.50 -3.52 -11.62
CA SER A 101 1.83 -2.79 -12.86
C SER A 101 2.20 -1.32 -12.63
N GLN A 102 1.90 -0.76 -11.46
CA GLN A 102 2.25 0.60 -11.05
C GLN A 102 3.63 0.69 -10.40
N ILE A 103 4.30 -0.45 -10.18
CA ILE A 103 5.67 -0.46 -9.66
C ILE A 103 6.59 0.07 -10.76
N PRO A 104 7.31 1.20 -10.56
CA PRO A 104 8.26 1.70 -11.54
C PRO A 104 9.29 0.60 -11.85
N GLY A 105 9.53 0.37 -13.15
CA GLY A 105 10.21 -0.81 -13.67
C GLY A 105 11.46 -1.20 -12.88
N GLN A 106 11.51 -2.45 -12.43
CA GLN A 106 12.77 -3.06 -12.05
C GLN A 106 13.66 -3.09 -13.31
N PRO A 107 14.96 -2.72 -13.24
CA PRO A 107 15.87 -2.75 -14.38
C PRO A 107 16.27 -4.18 -14.78
N GLU A 108 15.30 -5.07 -15.05
CA GLU A 108 15.55 -6.43 -15.56
C GLU A 108 15.16 -6.62 -17.03
N ASP A 109 14.61 -5.62 -17.70
CA ASP A 109 14.25 -5.68 -19.13
C ASP A 109 15.34 -5.15 -20.09
N LEU A 110 16.62 -5.19 -19.70
CA LEU A 110 17.76 -4.84 -20.57
C LEU A 110 18.60 -6.04 -21.04
N ASN A 111 18.19 -7.28 -20.77
CA ASN A 111 18.87 -8.47 -21.29
C ASN A 111 17.87 -9.56 -21.69
N LYS A 112 17.21 -9.39 -22.84
CA LYS A 112 16.75 -10.50 -23.68
C LYS A 112 16.98 -10.17 -25.14
#